data_AF-I7JWP4-F1
#
_entry.id   AF-I7JWP4-F1
#
_cell.length_a   1.000
_cell.length_b   1.000
_cell.length_c   1.000
_cell.angle_alpha   90.00
_cell.angle_beta   90.00
_cell.angle_gamma   90.00
#
_symmetry.space_group_name_H-M   'P 1'
#
loop_
_entity.id
_entity.type
_entity.pdbx_description
1 polymer ?
#
loop_
_entity_poly.entity_id
_entity_poly.type
_entity_poly.pdbx_seq_one_letter_code
_entity_poly.pdbx_strand_id
1 'polypeptide(L)'
;RDIRSLVTDISYLDPQEGIRFRGKTIPETFAALPKAPGSDYPTVESFWYFLLTGEVPTQAQVDEVLTEWKVRQEVPQYVFDTIRTLPRDSHPMAMLSVGITAMQRDSKFAALYNAGKFNKLSAWESVYEDACDIVARIPVIAAFIYNLKYKGDKQIAIDPALDMGANFAHMIDQGDAYKDVARMYFILHSDHESGNVSAHTTHLVHSALSDPYYAYAAGLNGLAGPLHGRANQEVLDWTIKFQEKYCKDQEPTKELITRALWDTLNAG
;
A
#
# COMPACT_ATOMS: atom_id res chain seq x y z
N ARG A 1 -22.90 -4.54 -12.95
CA ARG A 1 -21.59 -5.18 -13.20
C ARG A 1 -21.24 -4.91 -14.66
N ASP A 2 -19.96 -4.78 -15.00
CA ASP A 2 -19.47 -4.64 -16.40
C ASP A 2 -19.79 -3.31 -17.12
N ILE A 3 -20.05 -2.23 -16.36
CA ILE A 3 -20.27 -0.89 -16.91
C ILE A 3 -18.96 -0.10 -16.92
N ARG A 4 -18.45 0.21 -18.12
CA ARG A 4 -17.28 1.09 -18.30
C ARG A 4 -17.68 2.53 -17.96
N SER A 5 -17.27 3.01 -16.79
CA SER A 5 -17.72 4.30 -16.23
C SER A 5 -16.62 5.12 -15.56
N LEU A 6 -15.45 4.54 -15.32
CA LEU A 6 -14.30 5.21 -14.72
C LEU A 6 -13.13 5.19 -15.71
N VAL A 7 -12.26 6.20 -15.61
CA VAL A 7 -11.06 6.33 -16.43
C VAL A 7 -9.84 6.25 -15.52
N THR A 8 -8.85 5.45 -15.91
CA THR A 8 -7.52 5.40 -15.30
C THR A 8 -6.51 5.16 -16.41
N ASP A 9 -5.34 5.79 -16.28
CA ASP A 9 -4.20 5.66 -17.19
C ASP A 9 -2.96 5.09 -16.48
N ILE A 10 -3.10 4.70 -15.21
CA ILE A 10 -2.02 4.19 -14.35
C ILE A 10 -1.86 2.68 -14.51
N SER A 11 -2.97 1.92 -14.52
CA SER A 11 -2.95 0.49 -14.76
C SER A 11 -4.18 0.01 -15.54
N TYR A 12 -4.03 -1.11 -16.24
CA TYR A 12 -5.13 -1.84 -16.87
C TYR A 12 -4.88 -3.35 -16.84
N LEU A 13 -5.96 -4.13 -16.74
CA LEU A 13 -5.87 -5.58 -16.75
C LEU A 13 -5.93 -6.12 -18.18
N ASP A 14 -4.82 -6.69 -18.65
CA ASP A 14 -4.81 -7.47 -19.89
C ASP A 14 -5.35 -8.88 -19.60
N PRO A 15 -6.33 -9.38 -20.36
CA PRO A 15 -6.92 -10.70 -20.11
C PRO A 15 -5.97 -11.88 -20.32
N GLN A 16 -4.83 -11.69 -21.00
CA GLN A 16 -3.83 -12.73 -21.25
C GLN A 16 -2.58 -12.55 -20.40
N GLU A 17 -2.15 -11.30 -20.18
CA GLU A 17 -0.86 -11.01 -19.55
C GLU A 17 -0.98 -10.45 -18.12
N GLY A 18 -2.22 -10.27 -17.65
CA GLY A 18 -2.50 -9.77 -16.32
C GLY A 18 -2.36 -8.25 -16.21
N ILE A 19 -2.16 -7.77 -14.98
CA ILE A 19 -2.10 -6.34 -14.71
C ILE A 19 -0.87 -5.71 -15.35
N ARG A 20 -1.07 -4.54 -15.96
CA ARG A 20 -0.01 -3.73 -16.55
C ARG A 20 0.05 -2.37 -15.86
N PHE A 21 1.25 -1.93 -15.50
CA PHE A 21 1.52 -0.60 -14.95
C PHE A 21 2.06 0.29 -16.07
N ARG A 22 1.34 1.37 -16.41
CA ARG A 22 1.68 2.28 -17.53
C ARG A 22 2.04 1.51 -18.82
N GLY A 23 1.29 0.44 -19.10
CA GLY A 23 1.47 -0.41 -20.28
C GLY A 23 2.52 -1.53 -20.15
N LYS A 24 3.32 -1.58 -19.09
CA LYS A 24 4.32 -2.65 -18.86
C LYS A 24 3.75 -3.78 -17.99
N THR A 25 4.05 -5.02 -18.35
CA THR A 25 3.80 -6.18 -17.47
C THR A 25 4.64 -6.08 -16.19
N ILE A 26 4.33 -6.89 -15.17
CA ILE A 26 5.14 -6.96 -13.94
C ILE A 26 6.62 -7.27 -14.24
N PRO A 27 6.98 -8.31 -15.04
CA PRO A 27 8.39 -8.58 -15.33
C PRO A 27 9.09 -7.43 -16.07
N GLU A 28 8.42 -6.80 -17.04
CA GLU A 28 8.96 -5.64 -17.77
C GLU A 28 9.17 -4.44 -16.84
N THR A 29 8.26 -4.22 -15.90
CA THR A 29 8.36 -3.16 -14.89
C THR A 29 9.57 -3.41 -13.98
N PHE A 30 9.71 -4.60 -13.42
CA PHE A 30 10.82 -4.93 -12.52
C PHE A 30 12.18 -4.94 -13.22
N ALA A 31 12.21 -5.28 -14.51
CA ALA A 31 13.44 -5.23 -15.31
C ALA A 31 13.85 -3.79 -15.66
N ALA A 32 12.88 -2.90 -15.87
CA ALA A 32 13.14 -1.53 -16.32
C ALA A 32 13.50 -0.56 -15.19
N LEU A 33 12.91 -0.72 -14.01
CA LEU A 33 13.02 0.26 -12.93
C LEU A 33 14.32 0.12 -12.13
N PRO A 34 14.94 1.25 -11.71
CA PRO A 34 16.11 1.24 -10.82
C PRO A 34 15.86 0.48 -9.52
N LYS A 35 16.85 -0.36 -9.16
CA LYS A 35 16.84 -1.26 -8.00
C LYS A 35 17.61 -0.68 -6.83
N ALA A 36 17.25 -1.11 -5.62
CA ALA A 36 18.05 -0.77 -4.43
C ALA A 36 19.43 -1.45 -4.51
N PRO A 37 20.50 -0.84 -3.99
CA PRO A 37 21.83 -1.46 -3.94
C PRO A 37 21.79 -2.85 -3.27
N GLY A 38 22.24 -3.88 -3.97
CA GLY A 38 22.25 -5.25 -3.48
C GLY A 38 20.88 -5.95 -3.44
N SER A 39 19.85 -5.38 -4.07
CA SER A 39 18.51 -5.95 -4.17
C SER A 39 18.19 -6.37 -5.60
N ASP A 40 17.39 -7.43 -5.73
CA ASP A 40 16.82 -7.84 -7.02
C ASP A 40 15.57 -7.04 -7.41
N TYR A 41 15.05 -6.19 -6.51
CA TYR A 41 13.78 -5.48 -6.68
C TYR A 41 13.96 -3.96 -6.85
N PRO A 42 13.08 -3.31 -7.65
CA PRO A 42 12.99 -1.87 -7.70
C PRO A 42 12.61 -1.26 -6.36
N THR A 43 13.01 0.00 -6.15
CA THR A 43 12.54 0.80 -5.02
C THR A 43 11.10 1.25 -5.25
N VAL A 44 10.38 1.55 -4.15
CA VAL A 44 8.99 2.04 -4.26
C VAL A 44 8.98 3.45 -4.83
N GLU A 45 10.03 4.22 -4.58
CA GLU A 45 10.29 5.56 -5.08
C GLU A 45 10.45 5.57 -6.60
N SER A 46 11.21 4.62 -7.16
CA SER A 46 11.34 4.52 -8.62
C SER A 46 10.02 4.13 -9.27
N PHE A 47 9.26 3.26 -8.63
CA PHE A 47 7.93 2.88 -9.09
C PHE A 47 6.91 4.02 -8.97
N TRP A 48 6.96 4.82 -7.91
CA TRP A 48 6.13 6.03 -7.74
C TRP A 48 6.36 7.03 -8.86
N TYR A 49 7.62 7.33 -9.18
CA TYR A 49 7.97 8.19 -10.31
C TYR A 49 7.37 7.66 -11.62
N PHE A 50 7.55 6.36 -11.88
CA PHE A 50 7.03 5.72 -13.08
C PHE A 50 5.50 5.78 -13.16
N LEU A 51 4.79 5.52 -12.06
CA LEU A 51 3.34 5.62 -12.04
C LEU A 51 2.84 7.05 -12.27
N LEU A 52 3.52 8.08 -11.75
CA LEU A 52 3.07 9.45 -11.95
C LEU A 52 3.37 9.98 -13.37
N THR A 53 4.53 9.64 -13.93
CA THR A 53 5.02 10.22 -15.18
C THR A 53 4.76 9.35 -16.42
N GLY A 54 4.62 8.04 -16.24
CA GLY A 54 4.65 7.07 -17.34
C GLY A 54 6.05 6.77 -17.88
N GLU A 55 7.09 7.40 -17.34
CA GLU A 55 8.47 7.28 -17.78
C GLU A 55 9.32 6.47 -16.81
N VAL A 56 10.25 5.67 -17.33
CA VAL A 56 11.22 4.94 -16.51
C VAL A 56 12.23 5.95 -15.96
N PRO A 57 12.35 6.13 -14.63
CA PRO A 57 13.25 7.12 -14.06
C PRO A 57 14.72 6.72 -14.24
N THR A 58 15.56 7.74 -14.38
CA THR A 58 17.01 7.64 -14.14
C THR A 58 17.30 7.56 -12.65
N GLN A 59 18.51 7.09 -12.27
CA GLN A 59 18.89 7.03 -10.85
C GLN A 59 18.82 8.40 -10.17
N ALA A 60 19.21 9.49 -10.85
CA ALA A 60 19.15 10.83 -10.29
C ALA A 60 17.70 11.26 -9.94
N GLN A 61 16.73 10.92 -10.79
CA GLN A 61 15.31 11.17 -10.52
C GLN A 61 14.78 10.33 -9.35
N VAL A 62 15.27 9.10 -9.20
CA VAL A 62 14.94 8.28 -8.02
C VAL A 62 15.52 8.90 -6.74
N ASP A 63 16.76 9.40 -6.81
CA ASP A 63 17.44 10.03 -5.68
C ASP A 63 16.75 11.33 -5.25
N GLU A 64 16.14 12.07 -6.18
CA GLU A 64 15.28 13.23 -5.90
C GLU A 64 14.04 12.82 -5.09
N VAL A 65 13.30 11.79 -5.52
CA VAL A 65 12.12 11.27 -4.81
C VAL A 65 12.50 10.75 -3.43
N LEU A 66 13.60 10.00 -3.33
CA LEU A 66 14.14 9.52 -2.05
C LEU A 66 14.44 10.68 -1.09
N THR A 67 15.10 11.72 -1.59
CA THR A 67 15.46 12.89 -0.78
C THR A 67 14.22 13.64 -0.29
N GLU A 68 13.23 13.80 -1.16
CA GLU A 68 11.95 14.41 -0.82
C GLU A 68 11.20 13.61 0.24
N TRP A 69 11.06 12.30 0.05
CA TRP A 69 10.36 11.42 1.00
C TRP A 69 11.04 11.33 2.35
N LYS A 70 12.37 11.46 2.41
CA LYS A 70 13.11 11.53 3.68
C LYS A 70 12.66 12.68 4.58
N VAL A 71 12.24 13.79 3.99
CA VAL A 71 11.69 14.94 4.72
C VAL A 71 10.20 14.74 5.00
N ARG A 72 9.44 14.25 4.01
CA ARG A 72 7.98 14.10 4.13
C ARG A 72 7.53 13.00 5.10
N GLN A 73 8.35 11.98 5.34
CA GLN A 73 8.02 10.83 6.21
C GLN A 73 7.87 11.18 7.71
N GLU A 74 8.16 12.41 8.12
CA GLU A 74 7.89 12.86 9.49
C GLU A 74 6.39 12.85 9.76
N VAL A 75 5.97 12.05 10.75
CA VAL A 75 4.59 11.97 11.21
C VAL A 75 4.46 12.76 12.51
N PRO A 76 3.54 13.74 12.60
CA PRO A 76 3.35 14.51 13.82
C PRO A 76 2.98 13.63 15.03
N GLN A 77 3.52 13.95 16.21
CA GLN A 77 3.30 13.16 17.44
C GLN A 77 1.81 12.96 17.78
N TYR A 78 0.97 13.97 17.51
CA TYR A 78 -0.47 13.89 17.79
C TYR A 78 -1.17 12.76 17.04
N VAL A 79 -0.63 12.30 15.89
CA VAL A 79 -1.17 11.17 15.13
C VAL A 79 -0.98 9.87 15.91
N PHE A 80 0.24 9.64 16.42
CA PHE A 80 0.56 8.47 17.24
C PHE A 80 -0.22 8.48 18.55
N ASP A 81 -0.35 9.64 19.19
CA ASP A 81 -1.13 9.79 20.42
C ASP A 81 -2.61 9.49 20.17
N THR A 82 -3.16 9.97 19.05
CA THR A 82 -4.54 9.67 18.62
C THR A 82 -4.73 8.16 18.44
N ILE A 83 -3.82 7.47 17.75
CA ILE A 83 -3.89 6.02 17.57
C ILE A 83 -3.82 5.28 18.93
N ARG A 84 -2.99 5.74 19.87
CA ARG A 84 -2.89 5.15 21.22
C ARG A 84 -4.15 5.32 22.06
N THR A 85 -5.02 6.29 21.76
CA THR A 85 -6.30 6.44 22.47
C THR A 85 -7.30 5.32 22.13
N LEU A 86 -7.13 4.66 20.98
CA LEU A 86 -7.98 3.55 20.58
C LEU A 86 -7.70 2.32 21.47
N PRO A 87 -8.72 1.49 21.77
CA PRO A 87 -8.50 0.19 22.41
C PRO A 87 -7.44 -0.62 21.67
N ARG A 88 -6.53 -1.26 22.39
CA ARG A 88 -5.36 -1.95 21.83
C ARG A 88 -5.75 -3.12 20.90
N ASP A 89 -6.92 -3.69 21.13
CA ASP A 89 -7.54 -4.76 20.34
C ASP A 89 -8.31 -4.25 19.12
N SER A 90 -8.46 -2.92 18.92
CA SER A 90 -9.11 -2.35 17.73
C SER A 90 -8.48 -2.87 16.44
N HIS A 91 -9.30 -3.05 15.40
CA HIS A 91 -8.83 -3.59 14.12
C HIS A 91 -7.72 -2.69 13.52
N PRO A 92 -6.59 -3.25 13.03
CA PRO A 92 -5.47 -2.45 12.53
C PRO A 92 -5.84 -1.52 11.37
N MET A 93 -6.76 -1.94 10.49
CA MET A 93 -7.27 -1.05 9.42
C MET A 93 -8.05 0.15 9.96
N ALA A 94 -8.77 0.00 11.08
CA ALA A 94 -9.45 1.12 11.72
C ALA A 94 -8.44 2.10 12.32
N MET A 95 -7.40 1.57 12.99
CA MET A 95 -6.29 2.38 13.50
C MET A 95 -5.57 3.14 12.37
N LEU A 96 -5.33 2.49 11.23
CA LEU A 96 -4.67 3.10 10.07
C LEU A 96 -5.53 4.20 9.45
N SER A 97 -6.83 3.96 9.26
CA SER A 97 -7.79 4.96 8.76
C SER A 97 -7.88 6.19 9.67
N VAL A 98 -7.90 5.99 11.00
CA VAL A 98 -7.83 7.08 11.99
C VAL A 98 -6.50 7.82 11.89
N GLY A 99 -5.38 7.12 11.74
CA GLY A 99 -4.06 7.72 11.57
C GLY A 99 -3.97 8.63 10.33
N ILE A 100 -4.45 8.16 9.18
CA ILE A 100 -4.52 8.99 7.96
C ILE A 100 -5.45 10.18 8.17
N THR A 101 -6.63 9.98 8.74
CA THR A 101 -7.59 11.07 8.98
C THR A 101 -7.03 12.11 9.95
N ALA A 102 -6.27 11.70 10.97
CA ALA A 102 -5.62 12.61 11.91
C ALA A 102 -4.63 13.54 11.18
N MET A 103 -3.88 13.05 10.19
CA MET A 103 -2.97 13.86 9.39
C MET A 103 -3.67 14.89 8.47
N GLN A 104 -4.99 14.80 8.29
CA GLN A 104 -5.73 15.71 7.40
C GLN A 104 -5.52 17.19 7.75
N ARG A 105 -5.23 17.50 9.01
CA ARG A 105 -4.85 18.86 9.46
C ARG A 105 -3.77 19.50 8.59
N ASP A 106 -2.84 18.69 8.07
CA ASP A 106 -1.70 19.14 7.29
C ASP A 106 -2.00 19.22 5.77
N SER A 107 -3.27 19.06 5.37
CA SER A 107 -3.67 19.15 3.96
C SER A 107 -3.45 20.53 3.37
N LYS A 108 -2.57 20.58 2.38
CA LYS A 108 -2.28 21.76 1.58
C LYS A 108 -3.41 22.04 0.59
N PHE A 109 -4.08 21.00 0.08
CA PHE A 109 -5.25 21.17 -0.78
C PHE A 109 -6.39 21.88 -0.03
N ALA A 110 -6.71 21.42 1.18
CA ALA A 110 -7.74 22.03 2.01
C ALA A 110 -7.38 23.48 2.38
N ALA A 111 -6.11 23.73 2.74
CA ALA A 111 -5.63 25.08 3.04
C ALA A 111 -5.75 26.02 1.83
N LEU A 112 -5.36 25.57 0.62
CA LEU A 112 -5.49 26.32 -0.63
C LEU A 112 -6.95 26.67 -0.93
N TYR A 113 -7.85 25.69 -0.79
CA TYR A 113 -9.29 25.87 -1.04
C TYR A 113 -9.90 26.89 -0.08
N ASN A 114 -9.66 26.73 1.23
CA ASN A 114 -10.18 27.62 2.27
C ASN A 114 -9.62 29.05 2.20
N ALA A 115 -8.41 29.22 1.69
CA ALA A 115 -7.84 30.54 1.44
C ALA A 115 -8.47 31.27 0.24
N GLY A 116 -9.43 30.67 -0.46
CA GLY A 116 -10.05 31.22 -1.67
C GLY A 116 -9.10 31.27 -2.87
N LYS A 117 -8.00 30.50 -2.84
CA LYS A 117 -6.96 30.47 -3.87
C LYS A 117 -7.11 29.29 -4.84
N PHE A 118 -8.23 28.57 -4.75
CA PHE A 118 -8.49 27.42 -5.62
C PHE A 118 -8.49 27.85 -7.09
N ASN A 119 -7.67 27.18 -7.90
CA ASN A 119 -7.68 27.29 -9.34
C ASN A 119 -7.70 25.88 -9.93
N LYS A 120 -8.70 25.58 -10.77
CA LYS A 120 -8.88 24.26 -11.36
C LYS A 120 -7.66 23.76 -12.16
N LEU A 121 -6.90 24.66 -12.78
CA LEU A 121 -5.76 24.31 -13.62
C LEU A 121 -4.49 23.98 -12.84
N SER A 122 -4.35 24.47 -11.60
CA SER A 122 -3.17 24.24 -10.75
C SER A 122 -3.49 23.47 -9.46
N ALA A 123 -4.76 23.14 -9.20
CA ALA A 123 -5.17 22.42 -7.99
C ALA A 123 -4.45 21.08 -7.80
N TRP A 124 -4.08 20.42 -8.91
CA TRP A 124 -3.34 19.17 -8.91
C TRP A 124 -2.00 19.26 -8.17
N GLU A 125 -1.36 20.44 -8.13
CA GLU A 125 -0.09 20.65 -7.42
C GLU A 125 -0.27 20.38 -5.93
N SER A 126 -1.31 20.94 -5.31
CA SER A 126 -1.61 20.69 -3.89
C SER A 126 -2.11 19.27 -3.62
N VAL A 127 -2.77 18.63 -4.60
CA VAL A 127 -3.15 17.21 -4.51
C VAL A 127 -1.90 16.32 -4.52
N TYR A 128 -0.95 16.61 -5.41
CA TYR A 128 0.35 15.91 -5.49
C TYR A 128 1.11 16.03 -4.18
N GLU A 129 1.20 17.24 -3.63
CA GLU A 129 1.89 17.49 -2.36
C GLU A 129 1.27 16.73 -1.17
N ASP A 130 -0.05 16.63 -1.11
CA ASP A 130 -0.74 15.85 -0.07
C ASP A 130 -0.58 14.34 -0.30
N ALA A 131 -0.63 13.88 -1.55
CA ALA A 131 -0.41 12.48 -1.91
C ALA A 131 1.01 12.01 -1.58
N CYS A 132 2.03 12.81 -1.90
CA CYS A 132 3.43 12.52 -1.54
C CYS A 132 3.62 12.43 -0.02
N ASP A 133 3.01 13.32 0.75
CA ASP A 133 3.04 13.25 2.22
C ASP A 133 2.38 11.97 2.74
N ILE A 134 1.20 11.60 2.23
CA ILE A 134 0.50 10.38 2.64
C ILE A 134 1.35 9.14 2.34
N VAL A 135 1.89 9.05 1.12
CA VAL A 135 2.69 7.89 0.69
C VAL A 135 3.96 7.78 1.51
N ALA A 136 4.68 8.87 1.78
CA ALA A 136 5.88 8.85 2.62
C ALA A 136 5.59 8.46 4.08
N ARG A 137 4.40 8.81 4.61
CA ARG A 137 4.05 8.62 6.03
C ARG A 137 3.33 7.32 6.34
N ILE A 138 2.60 6.73 5.39
CA ILE A 138 1.77 5.55 5.65
C ILE A 138 2.56 4.33 6.17
N PRO A 139 3.79 4.01 5.71
CA PRO A 139 4.54 2.88 6.24
C PRO A 139 4.99 3.10 7.68
N VAL A 140 5.24 4.36 8.07
CA VAL A 140 5.60 4.74 9.46
C VAL A 140 4.41 4.50 10.38
N ILE A 141 3.20 4.91 9.96
CA ILE A 141 1.96 4.68 10.73
C ILE A 141 1.65 3.18 10.80
N ALA A 142 1.80 2.45 9.69
CA ALA A 142 1.57 1.01 9.67
C ALA A 142 2.55 0.25 10.58
N ALA A 143 3.83 0.60 10.57
CA ALA A 143 4.83 0.02 11.46
C ALA A 143 4.52 0.34 12.93
N PHE A 144 4.12 1.58 13.22
CA PHE A 144 3.69 1.97 14.56
C PHE A 144 2.54 1.11 15.08
N ILE A 145 1.49 0.92 14.26
CA ILE A 145 0.33 0.07 14.59
C ILE A 145 0.76 -1.38 14.80
N TYR A 146 1.60 -1.91 13.93
CA TYR A 146 2.13 -3.27 14.06
C TYR A 146 2.87 -3.45 15.39
N ASN A 147 3.76 -2.53 15.74
CA ASN A 147 4.52 -2.59 16.97
C ASN A 147 3.64 -2.43 18.22
N LEU A 148 2.68 -1.50 18.18
CA LEU A 148 1.69 -1.28 19.25
C LEU A 148 0.89 -2.54 19.57
N LYS A 149 0.48 -3.27 18.53
CA LYS A 149 -0.38 -4.47 18.65
C LYS A 149 0.41 -5.74 18.93
N TYR A 150 1.57 -5.93 18.30
CA TYR A 150 2.24 -7.24 18.23
C TYR A 150 3.66 -7.26 18.80
N LYS A 151 4.24 -6.09 19.13
CA LYS A 151 5.61 -5.97 19.67
C LYS A 151 5.66 -5.19 20.99
N GLY A 152 4.54 -5.16 21.72
CA GLY A 152 4.47 -4.52 23.03
C GLY A 152 4.68 -3.00 23.01
N ASP A 153 4.37 -2.32 21.90
CA ASP A 153 4.64 -0.88 21.68
C ASP A 153 6.15 -0.51 21.74
N LYS A 154 7.04 -1.47 21.45
CA LYS A 154 8.46 -1.18 21.22
C LYS A 154 8.63 -0.59 19.82
N GLN A 155 8.75 0.73 19.74
CA GLN A 155 8.94 1.45 18.49
C GLN A 155 10.41 1.50 18.09
N ILE A 156 10.67 1.38 16.79
CA ILE A 156 12.00 1.56 16.17
C ILE A 156 11.92 2.81 15.29
N ALA A 157 12.90 3.70 15.44
CA ALA A 157 12.97 4.92 14.68
C ALA A 157 13.23 4.64 13.19
N ILE A 158 12.86 5.61 12.34
CA ILE A 158 13.22 5.60 10.93
C ILE A 158 14.75 5.62 10.77
N ASP A 159 15.26 4.85 9.81
CA ASP A 159 16.62 4.98 9.31
C ASP A 159 16.62 5.82 8.01
N PRO A 160 17.14 7.06 8.03
CA PRO A 160 17.14 7.96 6.86
C PRO A 160 18.08 7.50 5.73
N ALA A 161 18.89 6.44 5.93
CA ALA A 161 19.70 5.85 4.89
C ALA A 161 18.94 4.83 4.02
N LEU A 162 17.76 4.36 4.47
CA LEU A 162 16.98 3.32 3.80
C LEU A 162 15.91 3.91 2.87
N ASP A 163 15.59 3.18 1.80
CA ASP A 163 14.37 3.38 1.00
C ASP A 163 13.11 2.93 1.76
N MET A 164 11.94 3.33 1.28
CA MET A 164 10.64 3.07 1.92
C MET A 164 10.43 1.61 2.32
N GLY A 165 10.67 0.67 1.41
CA GLY A 165 10.45 -0.75 1.66
C GLY A 165 11.38 -1.29 2.74
N ALA A 166 12.68 -0.94 2.65
CA ALA A 166 13.66 -1.33 3.65
C ALA A 166 13.43 -0.67 5.01
N ASN A 167 13.01 0.60 5.02
CA ASN A 167 12.73 1.34 6.24
C ASN A 167 11.48 0.79 6.95
N PHE A 168 10.44 0.38 6.21
CA PHE A 168 9.30 -0.34 6.78
C PHE A 168 9.75 -1.62 7.48
N ALA A 169 10.51 -2.48 6.79
CA ALA A 169 11.06 -3.72 7.35
C ALA A 169 11.90 -3.48 8.61
N HIS A 170 12.73 -2.43 8.60
CA HIS A 170 13.51 -1.99 9.75
C HIS A 170 12.63 -1.60 10.94
N MET A 171 11.61 -0.76 10.73
CA MET A 171 10.74 -0.27 11.80
C MET A 171 9.91 -1.37 12.47
N ILE A 172 9.65 -2.49 11.78
CA ILE A 172 8.95 -3.66 12.34
C ILE A 172 9.88 -4.78 12.84
N ASP A 173 11.17 -4.48 12.98
CA ASP A 173 12.21 -5.39 13.49
C ASP A 173 12.36 -6.67 12.65
N GLN A 174 12.34 -6.55 11.32
CA GLN A 174 12.53 -7.67 10.38
C GLN A 174 13.94 -7.66 9.76
N GLY A 175 14.41 -8.85 9.38
CA GLY A 175 15.73 -9.05 8.79
C GLY A 175 15.85 -8.60 7.32
N ASP A 176 17.07 -8.66 6.78
CA ASP A 176 17.40 -8.14 5.44
C ASP A 176 16.56 -8.74 4.32
N ALA A 177 16.25 -10.04 4.37
CA ALA A 177 15.41 -10.69 3.37
C ALA A 177 13.99 -10.08 3.30
N TYR A 178 13.48 -9.54 4.42
CA TYR A 178 12.16 -8.91 4.45
C TYR A 178 12.15 -7.53 3.78
N LYS A 179 13.31 -6.87 3.62
CA LYS A 179 13.41 -5.59 2.90
C LYS A 179 12.97 -5.77 1.44
N ASP A 180 13.42 -6.85 0.80
CA ASP A 180 13.02 -7.19 -0.57
C ASP A 180 11.56 -7.61 -0.66
N VAL A 181 11.07 -8.36 0.33
CA VAL A 181 9.64 -8.69 0.43
C VAL A 181 8.81 -7.41 0.49
N ALA A 182 9.18 -6.43 1.32
CA ALA A 182 8.44 -5.17 1.44
C ALA A 182 8.44 -4.36 0.14
N ARG A 183 9.61 -4.20 -0.51
CA ARG A 183 9.72 -3.50 -1.82
C ARG A 183 8.83 -4.16 -2.87
N MET A 184 8.97 -5.47 -3.05
CA MET A 184 8.18 -6.23 -4.01
C MET A 184 6.68 -6.13 -3.68
N TYR A 185 6.30 -6.36 -2.42
CA TYR A 185 4.90 -6.42 -2.01
C TYR A 185 4.19 -5.09 -2.22
N PHE A 186 4.83 -3.98 -1.86
CA PHE A 186 4.27 -2.63 -2.05
C PHE A 186 4.05 -2.31 -3.53
N ILE A 187 4.98 -2.71 -4.40
CA ILE A 187 4.86 -2.47 -5.84
C ILE A 187 3.80 -3.37 -6.48
N LEU A 188 3.77 -4.67 -6.16
CA LEU A 188 2.81 -5.60 -6.77
C LEU A 188 1.35 -5.26 -6.41
N HIS A 189 1.12 -4.69 -5.23
CA HIS A 189 -0.23 -4.35 -4.73
C HIS A 189 -0.53 -2.85 -4.82
N SER A 190 0.28 -2.08 -5.54
CA SER A 190 0.16 -0.62 -5.57
C SER A 190 -1.12 -0.13 -6.26
N ASP A 191 -1.53 -0.82 -7.33
CA ASP A 191 -2.68 -0.44 -8.15
C ASP A 191 -3.24 -1.64 -8.93
N HIS A 192 -4.55 -1.64 -9.18
CA HIS A 192 -5.23 -2.68 -9.98
C HIS A 192 -6.54 -2.15 -10.55
N GLU A 193 -6.42 -1.29 -11.56
CA GLU A 193 -7.50 -0.51 -12.16
C GLU A 193 -8.27 0.35 -11.14
N SER A 194 -9.34 1.02 -11.59
CA SER A 194 -10.16 1.91 -10.76
C SER A 194 -11.49 1.32 -10.31
N GLY A 195 -11.87 0.12 -10.81
CA GLY A 195 -13.17 -0.49 -10.52
C GLY A 195 -13.26 -1.16 -9.15
N ASN A 196 -12.13 -1.44 -8.50
CA ASN A 196 -12.11 -2.03 -7.16
C ASN A 196 -12.59 -1.01 -6.11
N VAL A 197 -13.14 -1.51 -4.99
CA VAL A 197 -13.85 -0.68 -4.00
C VAL A 197 -12.95 0.41 -3.41
N SER A 198 -11.70 0.11 -3.10
CA SER A 198 -10.77 1.09 -2.51
C SER A 198 -10.44 2.22 -3.50
N ALA A 199 -10.05 1.89 -4.73
CA ALA A 199 -9.71 2.89 -5.74
C ALA A 199 -10.93 3.73 -6.13
N HIS A 200 -12.08 3.09 -6.35
CA HIS A 200 -13.32 3.80 -6.68
C HIS A 200 -13.77 4.71 -5.53
N THR A 201 -13.68 4.26 -4.27
CA THR A 201 -14.06 5.08 -3.12
C THR A 201 -13.17 6.31 -2.99
N THR A 202 -11.85 6.14 -3.11
CA THR A 202 -10.89 7.26 -3.11
C THR A 202 -11.23 8.26 -4.22
N HIS A 203 -11.46 7.78 -5.44
CA HIS A 203 -11.84 8.61 -6.58
C HIS A 203 -13.17 9.35 -6.35
N LEU A 204 -14.18 8.64 -5.87
CA LEU A 204 -15.52 9.18 -5.62
C LEU A 204 -15.51 10.27 -4.55
N VAL A 205 -14.82 10.05 -3.42
CA VAL A 205 -14.74 11.05 -2.34
C VAL A 205 -13.95 12.28 -2.78
N HIS A 206 -12.84 12.10 -3.51
CA HIS A 206 -12.09 13.22 -4.06
C HIS A 206 -12.86 13.98 -5.15
N SER A 207 -13.79 13.34 -5.88
CA SER A 207 -14.62 14.02 -6.89
C SER A 207 -15.50 15.15 -6.32
N ALA A 208 -15.77 15.12 -5.02
CA ALA A 208 -16.41 16.21 -4.28
C ALA A 208 -15.44 17.33 -3.86
N LEU A 209 -14.20 17.30 -4.34
CA LEU A 209 -13.07 18.14 -3.90
C LEU A 209 -12.73 17.96 -2.41
N SER A 210 -12.98 16.77 -1.85
CA SER A 210 -12.38 16.40 -0.55
C SER A 210 -10.87 16.26 -0.73
N ASP A 211 -10.07 16.70 0.24
CA ASP A 211 -8.61 16.55 0.14
C ASP A 211 -8.16 15.08 0.14
N PRO A 212 -6.90 14.80 -0.28
CA PRO A 212 -6.40 13.43 -0.40
C PRO A 212 -6.43 12.62 0.90
N TYR A 213 -6.35 13.22 2.08
CA TYR A 213 -6.38 12.47 3.34
C TYR A 213 -7.77 11.89 3.59
N TYR A 214 -8.83 12.69 3.42
CA TYR A 214 -10.20 12.18 3.52
C TYR A 214 -10.51 11.13 2.46
N ALA A 215 -10.11 11.38 1.21
CA ALA A 215 -10.32 10.44 0.12
C ALA A 215 -9.61 9.10 0.37
N TYR A 216 -8.34 9.13 0.77
CA TYR A 216 -7.55 7.92 1.01
C TYR A 216 -8.05 7.15 2.24
N ALA A 217 -8.41 7.83 3.33
CA ALA A 217 -9.00 7.19 4.51
C ALA A 217 -10.34 6.49 4.19
N ALA A 218 -11.19 7.09 3.34
CA ALA A 218 -12.40 6.45 2.86
C ALA A 218 -12.09 5.20 2.01
N GLY A 219 -11.08 5.28 1.14
CA GLY A 219 -10.55 4.13 0.39
C GLY A 219 -10.09 2.98 1.29
N LEU A 220 -9.38 3.28 2.40
CA LEU A 220 -8.98 2.29 3.40
C LEU A 220 -10.18 1.62 4.09
N ASN A 221 -11.24 2.38 4.36
CA ASN A 221 -12.47 1.81 4.93
C ASN A 221 -13.15 0.85 3.95
N GLY A 222 -13.16 1.18 2.65
CA GLY A 222 -13.60 0.27 1.60
C GLY A 222 -12.73 -0.99 1.49
N LEU A 223 -11.40 -0.84 1.61
CA LEU A 223 -10.44 -1.95 1.62
C LEU A 223 -10.64 -2.89 2.81
N ALA A 224 -11.00 -2.36 3.97
CA ALA A 224 -11.27 -3.16 5.17
C ALA A 224 -12.53 -4.06 5.04
N GLY A 225 -13.34 -3.87 3.99
CA GLY A 225 -14.48 -4.72 3.69
C GLY A 225 -14.07 -6.18 3.45
N PRO A 226 -14.77 -7.18 4.02
CA PRO A 226 -14.40 -8.59 3.87
C PRO A 226 -14.30 -9.08 2.42
N LEU A 227 -15.11 -8.54 1.52
CA LEU A 227 -15.12 -8.89 0.10
C LEU A 227 -14.01 -8.24 -0.72
N HIS A 228 -13.13 -7.45 -0.09
CA HIS A 228 -12.03 -6.76 -0.77
C HIS A 228 -10.67 -7.12 -0.13
N GLY A 229 -10.45 -6.75 1.12
CA GLY A 229 -9.11 -6.84 1.73
C GLY A 229 -8.74 -8.14 2.45
N ARG A 230 -9.59 -9.19 2.43
CA ARG A 230 -9.35 -10.40 3.25
C ARG A 230 -8.78 -11.61 2.52
N ALA A 231 -8.69 -11.58 1.18
CA ALA A 231 -8.27 -12.73 0.39
C ALA A 231 -6.91 -13.33 0.84
N ASN A 232 -5.92 -12.47 1.16
CA ASN A 232 -4.62 -12.93 1.68
C ASN A 232 -4.76 -13.71 3.00
N GLN A 233 -5.56 -13.17 3.94
CA GLN A 233 -5.79 -13.82 5.24
C GLN A 233 -6.52 -15.15 5.07
N GLU A 234 -7.53 -15.20 4.19
CA GLU A 234 -8.32 -16.40 3.94
C GLU A 234 -7.48 -17.51 3.31
N VAL A 235 -6.59 -17.19 2.37
CA VAL A 235 -5.66 -18.17 1.79
C VAL A 235 -4.70 -18.70 2.86
N LEU A 236 -4.10 -17.84 3.68
CA LEU A 236 -3.19 -18.27 4.75
C LEU A 236 -3.89 -19.17 5.78
N ASP A 237 -5.06 -18.75 6.27
CA ASP A 237 -5.87 -19.52 7.20
C ASP A 237 -6.27 -20.88 6.62
N TRP A 238 -6.66 -20.90 5.34
CA TRP A 238 -7.01 -22.13 4.64
C TRP A 238 -5.78 -23.04 4.50
N THR A 239 -4.62 -22.52 4.12
CA THR A 239 -3.38 -23.31 3.98
C THR A 239 -2.96 -23.93 5.30
N ILE A 240 -3.02 -23.19 6.41
CA ILE A 240 -2.70 -23.71 7.75
C ILE A 240 -3.67 -24.85 8.12
N LYS A 241 -4.98 -24.63 8.00
CA LYS A 241 -5.99 -25.68 8.29
C LYS A 241 -5.87 -26.89 7.37
N PHE A 242 -5.51 -26.67 6.11
CA PHE A 242 -5.27 -27.74 5.14
C PHE A 242 -4.07 -28.59 5.56
N GLN A 243 -2.97 -27.97 5.95
CA GLN A 243 -1.79 -28.67 6.48
C GLN A 243 -2.12 -29.44 7.76
N GLU A 244 -2.84 -28.83 8.71
CA GLU A 244 -3.26 -29.50 9.95
C GLU A 244 -4.20 -30.69 9.69
N LYS A 245 -5.09 -30.60 8.71
CA LYS A 245 -6.05 -31.65 8.41
C LYS A 245 -5.44 -32.81 7.64
N TYR A 246 -4.61 -32.52 6.63
CA TYR A 246 -4.16 -33.52 5.67
C TYR A 246 -2.68 -33.89 5.80
N CYS A 247 -1.85 -33.02 6.37
CA CYS A 247 -0.38 -33.15 6.36
C CYS A 247 0.25 -33.11 7.76
N LYS A 248 -0.53 -33.25 8.83
CA LYS A 248 -0.04 -33.10 10.22
C LYS A 248 1.13 -34.02 10.56
N ASP A 249 1.02 -35.29 10.17
CA ASP A 249 1.97 -36.35 10.53
C ASP A 249 2.60 -37.01 9.29
N GLN A 250 2.50 -36.38 8.12
CA GLN A 250 3.02 -36.91 6.86
C GLN A 250 3.43 -35.80 5.89
N GLU A 251 4.42 -36.07 5.05
CA GLU A 251 4.86 -35.11 4.04
C GLU A 251 3.76 -34.80 3.02
N PRO A 252 3.66 -33.55 2.55
CA PRO A 252 2.65 -33.12 1.58
C PRO A 252 3.04 -33.59 0.17
N THR A 253 2.84 -34.88 -0.13
CA THR A 253 3.10 -35.43 -1.46
C THR A 253 2.08 -34.95 -2.49
N LYS A 254 2.45 -34.96 -3.78
CA LYS A 254 1.57 -34.54 -4.87
C LYS A 254 0.27 -35.34 -4.88
N GLU A 255 0.34 -36.65 -4.63
CA GLU A 255 -0.81 -37.55 -4.61
C GLU A 255 -1.75 -37.22 -3.46
N LEU A 256 -1.20 -36.98 -2.25
CA LEU A 256 -1.96 -36.60 -1.07
C LEU A 256 -2.67 -35.26 -1.28
N ILE A 257 -1.94 -34.23 -1.74
CA ILE A 257 -2.49 -32.91 -2.01
C ILE A 257 -3.60 -33.01 -3.06
N THR A 258 -3.35 -33.72 -4.17
CA THR A 258 -4.32 -33.86 -5.26
C THR A 258 -5.63 -34.48 -4.77
N ARG A 259 -5.55 -35.54 -3.96
CA ARG A 259 -6.72 -36.17 -3.37
C ARG A 259 -7.44 -35.22 -2.41
N ALA A 260 -6.73 -34.57 -1.49
CA ALA A 260 -7.31 -33.64 -0.53
C ALA A 260 -7.99 -32.43 -1.20
N LEU A 261 -7.42 -31.94 -2.30
CA LEU A 261 -8.03 -30.90 -3.14
C LEU A 261 -9.32 -31.40 -3.80
N TRP A 262 -9.32 -32.61 -4.37
CA TRP A 262 -10.54 -33.21 -4.92
C TRP A 262 -11.62 -33.42 -3.87
N ASP A 263 -11.26 -33.90 -2.68
CA ASP A 263 -12.20 -34.06 -1.56
C ASP A 263 -12.83 -32.72 -1.17
N THR A 264 -12.02 -31.65 -1.18
CA THR A 264 -12.49 -30.28 -0.89
C THR A 264 -13.45 -29.81 -1.97
N LEU A 265 -13.08 -29.91 -3.26
CA LEU A 265 -13.92 -29.48 -4.38
C LEU A 265 -15.25 -30.25 -4.47
N ASN A 266 -15.22 -31.55 -4.21
CA ASN A 266 -16.43 -32.39 -4.25
C ASN A 266 -17.38 -32.13 -3.08
N ALA A 267 -16.93 -31.44 -2.02
CA ALA A 267 -17.75 -31.08 -0.88
C ALA A 267 -18.58 -29.79 -1.09
N GLY A 268 -18.32 -29.04 -2.17
CA GLY A 268 -18.92 -27.73 -2.45
C GLY A 268 -18.26 -26.58 -1.70
#